data_AF-A0ABD0QJX6-F1
#
_entry.id   AF-A0ABD0QJX6-F1
#
_cell.length_a   1.000
_cell.length_b   1.000
_cell.length_c   1.000
_cell.angle_alpha   90.00
_cell.angle_beta   90.00
_cell.angle_gamma   90.00
#
_symmetry.space_group_name_H-M   'P 1'
#
loop_
_entity.id
_entity.type
_entity.pdbx_description
1 polymer ?
#
loop_
_entity_poly.entity_id
_entity_poly.type
_entity_poly.pdbx_seq_one_letter_code
_entity_poly.pdbx_strand_id
1 'polypeptide(L)'
;PEDIETQVQEMILSYISNPNSLILCVSPANSDLATSDALKLAREVDPDGERHAENSRYHYYTLNGTVGRETLLVVSKLDLMDAGTDALEVLLGRVIPIRLGIIGVVN
;
A
#
# COMPACT_ATOMS: atom_id res chain seq x y z
N PRO A 1 12.84 25.24 0.63
CA PRO A 1 14.18 24.60 0.52
C PRO A 1 14.18 23.67 -0.70
N GLU A 2 15.26 23.68 -1.50
CA GLU A 2 15.28 22.94 -2.78
C GLU A 2 15.17 21.41 -2.62
N ASP A 3 15.48 20.86 -1.44
CA ASP A 3 15.57 19.39 -1.22
C ASP A 3 14.52 18.81 -0.26
N ILE A 4 13.37 19.47 -0.08
CA ILE A 4 12.38 19.02 0.92
C ILE A 4 11.79 17.63 0.61
N GLU A 5 11.58 17.34 -0.68
CA GLU A 5 11.03 16.05 -1.12
C GLU A 5 11.98 14.91 -0.78
N THR A 6 13.25 15.05 -1.15
CA THR A 6 14.31 14.08 -0.86
C THR A 6 14.44 13.83 0.65
N GLN A 7 14.46 14.89 1.46
CA GLN A 7 14.57 14.75 2.92
C GLN A 7 13.40 13.99 3.54
N VAL A 8 12.18 14.21 3.03
CA VAL A 8 10.98 13.49 3.49
C VAL A 8 11.05 12.02 3.05
N GLN A 9 11.47 11.74 1.82
CA GLN A 9 11.63 10.37 1.33
C GLN A 9 12.68 9.60 2.13
N GLU A 10 13.86 10.18 2.35
CA GLU A 10 14.91 9.58 3.19
C GLU A 10 14.42 9.30 4.61
N MET A 11 13.67 10.24 5.19
CA MET A 11 13.06 10.06 6.51
C MET A 11 12.11 8.86 6.50
N ILE A 12 11.19 8.78 5.54
CA ILE A 12 10.25 7.65 5.42
C ILE A 12 11.01 6.33 5.28
N LEU A 13 11.97 6.27 4.34
CA LEU A 13 12.79 5.09 4.05
C LEU A 13 13.52 4.60 5.31
N SER A 14 13.99 5.50 6.18
CA SER A 14 14.63 5.11 7.45
C SER A 14 13.71 4.30 8.38
N TYR A 15 12.39 4.51 8.33
CA TYR A 15 11.41 3.76 9.13
C TYR A 15 10.94 2.49 8.43
N ILE A 16 10.57 2.58 7.14
CA ILE A 16 9.99 1.43 6.40
C ILE A 16 11.05 0.40 5.98
N SER A 17 12.34 0.74 6.05
CA SER A 17 13.42 -0.23 5.81
C SER A 17 13.52 -1.31 6.88
N ASN A 18 12.97 -1.09 8.09
CA ASN A 18 12.95 -2.08 9.16
C ASN A 18 12.10 -3.30 8.74
N PRO A 19 12.66 -4.53 8.72
CA PRO A 19 11.90 -5.73 8.33
C PRO A 19 10.73 -6.06 9.27
N ASN A 20 10.76 -5.58 10.52
CA ASN A 20 9.67 -5.78 11.49
C ASN A 20 8.62 -4.64 11.46
N SER A 21 8.62 -3.81 10.41
CA SER A 21 7.62 -2.74 10.24
C SER A 21 6.42 -3.22 9.41
N LEU A 22 5.24 -2.69 9.76
CA LEU A 22 4.04 -2.79 8.94
C LEU A 22 3.91 -1.47 8.17
N ILE A 23 3.81 -1.55 6.84
CA ILE A 23 3.69 -0.36 5.99
C ILE A 23 2.21 -0.11 5.72
N LEU A 24 1.70 1.02 6.20
CA LEU A 24 0.33 1.46 5.96
C LEU A 24 0.31 2.52 4.86
N CYS A 25 0.06 2.10 3.62
CA CYS A 25 -0.06 3.02 2.49
C CYS A 25 -1.45 3.65 2.50
N VAL A 26 -1.53 4.95 2.81
CA VAL A 26 -2.81 5.69 2.77
C VAL A 26 -2.89 6.46 1.46
N SER A 27 -4.00 6.32 0.74
CA SER A 27 -4.24 7.06 -0.50
C SER A 27 -5.71 7.48 -0.60
N PRO A 28 -6.01 8.69 -1.10
CA PRO A 28 -7.39 9.13 -1.22
C PRO A 28 -8.07 8.52 -2.46
N ALA A 29 -9.34 8.16 -2.33
CA ALA A 29 -10.14 7.46 -3.33
C ALA A 29 -10.40 8.27 -4.60
N ASN A 30 -10.35 9.60 -4.48
CA ASN A 30 -10.52 10.53 -5.60
C ASN A 30 -9.20 10.81 -6.35
N SER A 31 -8.14 10.06 -6.07
CA SER A 31 -6.84 10.17 -6.75
C SER A 31 -6.46 8.85 -7.42
N ASP A 32 -5.60 8.91 -8.45
CA ASP A 32 -5.11 7.71 -9.11
C ASP A 32 -4.12 6.95 -8.22
N LEU A 33 -4.60 5.84 -7.65
CA LEU A 33 -3.85 4.96 -6.78
C LEU A 33 -2.59 4.39 -7.45
N ALA A 34 -2.58 4.20 -8.77
CA ALA A 34 -1.41 3.67 -9.49
C ALA A 34 -0.21 4.63 -9.42
N THR A 35 -0.48 5.93 -9.20
CA THR A 35 0.53 6.98 -9.10
C THR A 35 0.91 7.35 -7.67
N SER A 36 0.34 6.68 -6.67
CA SER A 36 0.55 6.98 -5.25
C SER A 36 2.01 6.85 -4.84
N ASP A 37 2.58 7.92 -4.27
CA ASP A 37 3.96 7.92 -3.78
C ASP A 37 4.15 6.97 -2.58
N ALA A 38 3.11 6.78 -1.77
CA ALA A 38 3.15 5.82 -0.67
C ALA A 38 3.34 4.39 -1.18
N LEU A 39 2.66 4.02 -2.27
CA LEU A 39 2.81 2.71 -2.89
C LEU A 39 4.17 2.57 -3.60
N LYS A 40 4.67 3.63 -4.25
CA LYS A 40 6.01 3.62 -4.86
C LYS A 40 7.08 3.35 -3.81
N LEU A 41 7.09 4.10 -2.70
CA LEU A 41 8.06 3.92 -1.62
C LEU A 41 7.94 2.55 -0.93
N ALA A 42 6.72 2.05 -0.75
CA ALA A 42 6.50 0.73 -0.20
C ALA A 42 7.08 -0.38 -1.11
N ARG A 43 6.88 -0.27 -2.43
CA ARG A 43 7.42 -1.23 -3.42
C ARG A 43 8.95 -1.28 -3.44
N GLU A 44 9.63 -0.19 -3.10
CA GLU A 44 11.10 -0.18 -3.02
C GLU A 44 11.64 -1.07 -1.90
N VAL A 45 10.88 -1.23 -0.80
CA VAL A 45 11.29 -2.02 0.37
C VAL A 45 10.54 -3.35 0.50
N ASP A 46 9.36 -3.48 -0.09
CA ASP A 46 8.47 -4.64 -0.14
C ASP A 46 8.01 -4.96 -1.58
N PRO A 47 8.93 -5.40 -2.46
CA PRO A 47 8.60 -5.71 -3.87
C PRO A 47 7.72 -6.96 -4.04
N ASP A 48 7.66 -7.82 -3.02
CA ASP A 48 6.86 -9.05 -3.01
C ASP A 48 5.40 -8.81 -2.59
N GLY A 49 5.10 -7.65 -2.00
CA GLY A 49 3.77 -7.26 -1.53
C GLY A 49 2.66 -7.32 -2.59
N GLU A 50 3.00 -7.15 -3.87
CA GLU A 50 2.03 -7.22 -4.99
C GLU A 50 1.93 -8.61 -5.62
N ARG A 51 3.04 -9.36 -5.67
CA ARG A 51 3.15 -10.61 -6.42
C ARG A 51 2.36 -11.77 -5.81
N HIS A 52 2.07 -11.72 -4.52
CA HIS A 52 1.43 -12.82 -3.79
C HIS A 52 -0.08 -12.68 -3.57
N ALA A 53 -0.72 -11.61 -4.03
CA ALA A 53 -2.16 -11.40 -3.78
C ALA A 53 -3.05 -12.44 -4.49
N GLU A 54 -2.62 -12.98 -5.63
CA GLU A 54 -3.44 -13.94 -6.41
C GLU A 54 -3.60 -15.33 -5.75
N ASN A 55 -2.79 -15.67 -4.73
CA ASN A 55 -2.80 -16.99 -4.09
C ASN A 55 -3.06 -16.95 -2.57
N SER A 56 -3.57 -15.83 -2.03
CA SER A 56 -3.80 -15.67 -0.58
C SER A 56 -5.07 -16.39 -0.08
N ARG A 57 -5.10 -17.72 -0.22
CA ARG A 57 -5.85 -18.58 0.70
C ARG A 57 -4.99 -18.81 1.94
N TYR A 58 -5.18 -17.98 2.97
CA TYR A 58 -4.78 -18.23 4.36
C TYR A 58 -3.37 -18.84 4.54
N HIS A 59 -2.38 -18.41 3.76
CA HIS A 59 -1.00 -18.86 3.91
C HIS A 59 -0.25 -17.85 4.78
N TYR A 60 -0.46 -17.93 6.10
CA TYR A 60 0.47 -17.41 7.11
C TYR A 60 1.71 -18.31 7.13
N TYR A 61 2.55 -18.27 6.10
CA TYR A 61 3.78 -19.06 6.10
C TYR A 61 5.00 -18.15 6.03
N THR A 62 5.73 -18.17 7.14
CA THR A 62 7.11 -17.74 7.25
C THR A 62 7.96 -18.61 6.33
N LEU A 63 8.34 -18.12 5.16
CA LEU A 63 9.41 -18.75 4.39
C LEU A 63 10.73 -18.46 5.12
N ASN A 64 11.37 -19.50 5.65
CA ASN A 64 12.72 -19.46 6.24
C ASN A 64 12.92 -18.57 7.48
N GLY A 65 11.89 -18.38 8.33
CA GLY A 65 12.05 -17.61 9.58
C GLY A 65 12.10 -16.09 9.41
N THR A 66 12.00 -15.57 8.18
CA THR A 66 11.95 -14.14 7.91
C THR A 66 10.49 -13.72 7.74
N VAL A 67 9.98 -12.92 8.67
CA VAL A 67 8.73 -12.17 8.44
C VAL A 67 9.06 -11.14 7.37
N GLY A 68 8.60 -11.37 6.15
CA GLY A 68 8.69 -10.37 5.08
C GLY A 68 7.91 -9.13 5.49
N ARG A 69 8.31 -7.97 4.95
CA ARG A 69 7.56 -6.73 5.14
C ARG A 69 6.13 -6.94 4.61
N GLU A 70 5.17 -6.32 5.26
CA GLU A 70 3.78 -6.45 4.86
C GLU A 70 3.18 -5.08 4.65
N THR A 71 2.73 -4.83 3.42
CA THR A 71 2.06 -3.60 3.02
C THR A 71 0.54 -3.79 3.09
N LEU A 72 -0.15 -2.84 3.73
CA LEU A 72 -1.61 -2.72 3.74
C LEU A 72 -2.01 -1.40 3.07
N LEU A 73 -2.96 -1.44 2.14
CA LEU A 73 -3.47 -0.24 1.47
C LEU A 73 -4.75 0.24 2.13
N VAL A 74 -4.79 1.53 2.48
CA VAL A 74 -5.96 2.23 2.99
C VAL A 74 -6.42 3.23 1.95
N VAL A 75 -7.67 3.06 1.51
CA VAL A 75 -8.35 3.96 0.57
C VAL A 75 -9.26 4.89 1.38
N SER A 76 -8.88 6.15 1.50
CA SER A 76 -9.58 7.18 2.29
C SER A 76 -10.46 8.07 1.43
N LYS A 77 -11.30 8.94 2.03
CA LYS A 77 -12.14 9.91 1.29
C LYS A 77 -13.09 9.29 0.27
N LEU A 78 -13.60 8.09 0.57
CA LEU A 78 -14.55 7.39 -0.31
C LEU A 78 -15.85 8.17 -0.56
N ASP A 79 -16.19 9.09 0.35
CA ASP A 79 -17.30 10.03 0.24
C ASP A 79 -17.10 11.11 -0.82
N LEU A 80 -15.85 11.41 -1.18
CA LEU A 80 -15.48 12.43 -2.18
C LEU A 80 -15.28 11.85 -3.58
N MET A 81 -15.68 10.60 -3.82
CA MET A 81 -15.62 9.99 -5.14
C MET A 81 -16.61 10.65 -6.10
N ASP A 82 -16.22 10.74 -7.37
CA ASP A 82 -17.06 11.33 -8.40
C ASP A 82 -18.32 10.48 -8.62
N ALA A 83 -19.46 11.15 -8.76
CA ALA A 83 -20.72 10.48 -9.02
C ALA A 83 -20.64 9.64 -10.31
N GLY A 84 -20.98 8.35 -10.20
CA GLY A 84 -20.86 7.39 -11.31
C GLY A 84 -19.55 6.60 -11.33
N THR A 85 -18.65 6.80 -10.37
CA THR A 85 -17.47 5.96 -10.12
C THR A 85 -17.65 5.14 -8.85
N ASP A 86 -16.89 4.04 -8.74
CA ASP A 86 -16.83 3.21 -7.53
C ASP A 86 -15.41 2.68 -7.29
N ALA A 87 -15.13 2.31 -6.05
CA ALA A 87 -13.84 1.76 -5.64
C ALA A 87 -13.86 0.23 -5.58
N LEU A 88 -14.86 -0.46 -6.15
CA LEU A 88 -15.04 -1.91 -5.98
C LEU A 88 -13.82 -2.68 -6.51
N GLU A 89 -13.41 -2.39 -7.73
CA GLU A 89 -12.26 -3.06 -8.38
C GLU A 89 -10.96 -2.80 -7.60
N VAL A 90 -10.82 -1.62 -7.03
CA VAL A 90 -9.70 -1.28 -6.14
C VAL A 90 -9.78 -2.09 -4.86
N LEU A 91 -10.89 -2.03 -4.12
CA LEU A 91 -11.05 -2.70 -2.82
C LEU A 91 -10.98 -4.22 -2.92
N LEU A 92 -11.37 -4.79 -4.07
CA LEU A 92 -11.20 -6.20 -4.38
C LEU A 92 -9.77 -6.59 -4.80
N GLY A 93 -8.84 -5.64 -4.88
CA GLY A 93 -7.45 -5.87 -5.27
C GLY A 93 -7.25 -6.21 -6.75
N ARG A 94 -8.25 -5.93 -7.60
CA ARG A 94 -8.19 -6.22 -9.04
C ARG A 94 -7.38 -5.18 -9.82
N VAL A 95 -7.26 -3.96 -9.28
CA VAL A 95 -6.46 -2.88 -9.88
C VAL A 95 -5.02 -2.90 -9.35
N ILE A 96 -4.87 -2.93 -8.02
CA ILE A 96 -3.56 -2.99 -7.35
C ILE A 96 -3.61 -4.15 -6.35
N PRO A 97 -3.05 -5.32 -6.69
CA PRO A 97 -3.01 -6.43 -5.75
C PRO A 97 -2.09 -6.10 -4.57
N ILE A 98 -2.58 -6.26 -3.34
CA ILE A 98 -1.81 -6.05 -2.10
C ILE A 98 -2.00 -7.26 -1.18
N ARG A 99 -0.91 -7.83 -0.67
CA ARG A 99 -0.92 -9.07 0.12
C ARG A 99 -1.80 -9.03 1.37
N LEU A 100 -1.76 -7.94 2.15
CA LEU A 100 -2.62 -7.80 3.33
C LEU A 100 -4.04 -7.32 3.01
N GLY A 101 -4.31 -7.04 1.74
CA GLY A 101 -5.59 -6.53 1.28
C GLY A 101 -5.67 -5.00 1.34
N ILE A 102 -6.91 -4.53 1.20
CA ILE A 102 -7.22 -3.12 0.97
C ILE A 102 -8.43 -2.76 1.82
N ILE A 103 -8.33 -1.67 2.56
CA ILE A 103 -9.38 -1.22 3.48
C ILE A 103 -9.86 0.17 3.07
N GLY A 104 -11.17 0.27 2.80
CA GLY A 104 -11.84 1.54 2.56
C GLY A 104 -12.24 2.24 3.86
N VAL A 105 -11.97 3.54 3.96
CA VAL A 105 -12.32 4.37 5.12
C VAL A 105 -12.97 5.68 4.65
N VAL A 106 -14.02 6.09 5.38
CA VAL A 106 -14.66 7.41 5.25
C VAL A 106 -14.26 8.25 6.45
N ASN A 107 -13.73 9.46 6.22
CA ASN A 107 -13.31 10.40 7.27
C ASN A 107 -13.39 11.84 6.78
#